data_AF-A0A9X1HM33-F1
#
_entry.id   AF-A0A9X1HM33-F1
#
_cell.length_a   1.000
_cell.length_b   1.000
_cell.length_c   1.000
_cell.angle_alpha   90.00
_cell.angle_beta   90.00
_cell.angle_gamma   90.00
#
_symmetry.space_group_name_H-M   'P 1'
#
loop_
_entity.id
_entity.type
_entity.pdbx_description
1 polymer ?
#
loop_
_entity_poly.entity_id
_entity_poly.type
_entity_poly.pdbx_seq_one_letter_code
_entity_poly.pdbx_strand_id
1 'polypeptide(L)'
;MKYLIALILLVMPLSDLDKIATVNKHKKEAREAYNNGDYATALTHYRFLIDSLQVEEPEVMLNMANTLYQLNDTTRAIERYASLYDTPDKTVRSVANQQLGVVYNKMLQKPEMALEYFKQALKDDPTNEDARYNYELLKKALKDKEKEEQDQDQQEQDKKEQQDKDKQQENQDQQDKNSEQEEQKQDQPSDEKKQDQEGKEGEENQEEESKDQEQQKDDPSKDPKEQKKQEPKDGEPDENDDQQNEDQQNSVAEKLKDMKISEEKARMILEAMKNNEIQYFQQNKRKPTKKRDTSKPDW
;
A
#
# COMPACT_ATOMS: atom_id res chain seq x y z
N MET A 1 -57.07 -45.48 -6.91
CA MET A 1 -55.84 -44.71 -7.17
C MET A 1 -56.05 -43.26 -7.63
N LYS A 2 -57.27 -42.69 -7.60
CA LYS A 2 -57.50 -41.27 -7.99
C LYS A 2 -57.40 -40.26 -6.84
N TYR A 3 -57.44 -40.71 -5.59
CA TYR A 3 -57.39 -39.83 -4.41
C TYR A 3 -56.02 -39.78 -3.71
N LEU A 4 -55.04 -40.58 -4.16
CA LEU A 4 -53.70 -40.59 -3.56
C LEU A 4 -52.80 -39.45 -4.07
N ILE A 5 -53.10 -38.88 -5.24
CA ILE A 5 -52.32 -37.79 -5.84
C ILE A 5 -52.77 -36.42 -5.31
N ALA A 6 -54.00 -36.30 -4.80
CA ALA A 6 -54.52 -35.06 -4.23
C ALA A 6 -54.00 -34.75 -2.81
N LEU A 7 -53.42 -35.73 -2.11
CA LEU A 7 -52.95 -35.57 -0.73
C LEU A 7 -51.47 -35.12 -0.63
N ILE A 8 -50.73 -35.09 -1.75
CA ILE A 8 -49.32 -34.72 -1.80
C ILE A 8 -49.13 -33.22 -2.16
N LEU A 9 -50.17 -32.53 -2.61
CA LEU A 9 -50.14 -31.10 -2.91
C LEU A 9 -50.49 -30.18 -1.73
N LEU A 10 -50.78 -30.73 -0.54
CA LEU A 10 -51.17 -29.98 0.65
C LEU A 10 -50.17 -30.13 1.82
N VAL A 11 -48.88 -30.27 1.51
CA VAL A 11 -47.80 -30.20 2.51
C VAL A 11 -46.66 -29.33 1.95
N MET A 12 -46.99 -28.13 1.47
CA MET A 12 -45.99 -27.06 1.49
C MET A 12 -45.93 -26.56 2.94
N PRO A 13 -44.77 -26.63 3.60
CA PRO A 13 -44.67 -26.19 4.98
C PRO A 13 -44.92 -24.68 5.05
N LEU A 14 -45.96 -24.28 5.80
CA LEU A 14 -46.31 -22.87 6.08
C LEU A 14 -45.16 -22.07 6.74
N SER A 15 -44.07 -22.72 7.15
CA SER A 15 -42.88 -22.10 7.75
C SER A 15 -42.11 -21.16 6.81
N ASP A 16 -42.27 -21.29 5.49
CA ASP A 16 -41.51 -20.47 4.54
C ASP A 16 -42.05 -19.04 4.41
N LEU A 17 -43.35 -18.82 4.67
CA LEU A 17 -43.94 -17.47 4.66
C LEU A 17 -43.42 -16.59 5.79
N ASP A 18 -43.28 -17.14 6.99
CA ASP A 18 -42.72 -16.42 8.14
C ASP A 18 -41.24 -16.09 7.92
N LYS A 19 -40.50 -16.99 7.24
CA LYS A 19 -39.10 -16.75 6.88
C LYS A 19 -38.96 -15.60 5.89
N ILE A 20 -39.75 -15.57 4.81
CA ILE A 20 -39.70 -14.48 3.81
C ILE A 20 -40.03 -13.13 4.43
N ALA A 21 -41.08 -13.06 5.26
CA ALA A 21 -41.46 -11.84 5.96
C ALA A 21 -40.32 -11.35 6.89
N THR A 22 -39.69 -12.27 7.62
CA THR A 22 -38.57 -11.98 8.53
C THR A 22 -37.32 -11.50 7.76
N VAL A 23 -36.99 -12.15 6.64
CA VAL A 23 -35.90 -11.73 5.75
C VAL A 23 -36.13 -10.31 5.22
N ASN A 24 -37.32 -10.03 4.70
CA ASN A 24 -37.64 -8.71 4.16
C ASN A 24 -37.63 -7.62 5.24
N LYS A 25 -38.09 -7.94 6.45
CA LYS A 25 -38.00 -7.05 7.60
C LYS A 25 -36.55 -6.68 7.90
N HIS A 26 -35.66 -7.67 8.04
CA HIS A 26 -34.26 -7.39 8.36
C HIS A 26 -33.49 -6.72 7.23
N LYS A 27 -33.80 -6.99 5.95
CA LYS A 27 -33.21 -6.22 4.83
C LYS A 27 -33.61 -4.74 4.91
N LYS A 28 -34.86 -4.46 5.24
CA LYS A 28 -35.36 -3.09 5.41
C LYS A 28 -34.68 -2.41 6.59
N GLU A 29 -34.64 -3.04 7.76
CA GLU A 29 -34.01 -2.50 8.97
C GLU A 29 -32.50 -2.27 8.75
N ALA A 30 -31.80 -3.20 8.09
CA ALA A 30 -30.39 -3.03 7.75
C ALA A 30 -30.15 -1.80 6.85
N ARG A 31 -31.00 -1.61 5.83
CA ARG A 31 -30.93 -0.47 4.91
C ARG A 31 -31.23 0.85 5.61
N GLU A 32 -32.26 0.88 6.46
CA GLU A 32 -32.61 2.07 7.24
C GLU A 32 -31.48 2.46 8.20
N ALA A 33 -30.93 1.49 8.93
CA ALA A 33 -29.78 1.71 9.82
C ALA A 33 -28.56 2.23 9.04
N TYR A 34 -28.22 1.62 7.91
CA TYR A 34 -27.11 2.05 7.05
C TYR A 34 -27.30 3.50 6.56
N ASN A 35 -28.49 3.84 6.08
CA ASN A 35 -28.80 5.18 5.58
C ASN A 35 -28.77 6.24 6.68
N ASN A 36 -29.06 5.85 7.92
CA ASN A 36 -28.97 6.72 9.10
C ASN A 36 -27.54 6.83 9.64
N GLY A 37 -26.56 6.15 9.05
CA GLY A 37 -25.18 6.09 9.52
C GLY A 37 -24.95 5.15 10.71
N ASP A 38 -25.98 4.41 11.14
CA ASP A 38 -25.85 3.39 12.17
C ASP A 38 -25.38 2.06 11.55
N TYR A 39 -24.10 2.05 11.17
CA TYR A 39 -23.48 0.90 10.50
C TYR A 39 -23.35 -0.32 11.43
N ALA A 40 -23.29 -0.13 12.75
CA ALA A 40 -23.21 -1.23 13.70
C ALA A 40 -24.53 -2.02 13.75
N THR A 41 -25.67 -1.31 13.77
CA THR A 41 -26.99 -1.93 13.69
C THR A 41 -27.21 -2.56 12.31
N ALA A 42 -26.82 -1.88 11.23
CA ALA A 42 -26.90 -2.43 9.88
C ALA A 42 -26.14 -3.77 9.76
N LEU A 43 -24.90 -3.82 10.29
CA LEU A 43 -24.08 -5.03 10.30
C LEU A 43 -24.74 -6.17 11.08
N THR A 44 -25.36 -5.85 12.22
CA THR A 44 -26.09 -6.85 13.03
C THR A 44 -27.22 -7.50 12.23
N HIS A 45 -28.01 -6.72 11.50
CA HIS A 45 -29.06 -7.26 10.64
C HIS A 45 -28.52 -8.05 9.45
N TYR A 46 -27.47 -7.57 8.77
CA TYR A 46 -26.85 -8.30 7.67
C TYR A 46 -26.26 -9.64 8.12
N ARG A 47 -25.62 -9.68 9.29
CA ARG A 47 -25.15 -10.94 9.88
C ARG A 47 -26.28 -11.88 10.22
N PHE A 48 -27.37 -11.38 10.79
CA PHE A 48 -28.53 -12.24 11.08
C PHE A 48 -29.13 -12.84 9.80
N LEU A 49 -29.24 -12.05 8.72
CA LEU A 49 -29.68 -12.51 7.41
C LEU A 49 -28.81 -13.66 6.88
N ILE A 50 -27.48 -13.50 6.92
CA ILE A 50 -26.53 -14.46 6.36
C ILE A 50 -26.35 -15.67 7.29
N ASP A 51 -25.99 -15.44 8.55
CA ASP A 51 -25.57 -16.49 9.49
C ASP A 51 -26.77 -17.30 10.03
N SER A 52 -27.91 -16.65 10.27
CA SER A 52 -29.07 -17.29 10.92
C SER A 52 -30.18 -17.66 9.94
N LEU A 53 -30.47 -16.81 8.95
CA LEU A 53 -31.53 -17.05 7.97
C LEU A 53 -31.01 -17.70 6.68
N GLN A 54 -29.69 -17.84 6.52
CA GLN A 54 -29.03 -18.45 5.35
C GLN A 54 -29.43 -17.75 4.04
N VAL A 55 -29.45 -16.42 4.06
CA VAL A 55 -29.69 -15.62 2.85
C VAL A 55 -28.39 -15.57 2.04
N GLU A 56 -28.42 -16.18 0.85
CA GLU A 56 -27.26 -16.28 -0.06
C GLU A 56 -27.26 -15.20 -1.15
N GLU A 57 -28.13 -14.19 -1.04
CA GLU A 57 -28.26 -13.13 -2.03
C GLU A 57 -26.97 -12.28 -2.12
N PRO A 58 -26.35 -12.18 -3.30
CA PRO A 58 -25.09 -11.42 -3.49
C PRO A 58 -25.21 -9.95 -3.08
N GLU A 59 -26.38 -9.32 -3.29
CA GLU A 59 -26.64 -7.95 -2.85
C GLU A 59 -26.57 -7.78 -1.32
N VAL A 60 -27.03 -8.78 -0.56
CA VAL A 60 -26.98 -8.75 0.91
C VAL A 60 -25.54 -8.83 1.39
N MET A 61 -24.73 -9.70 0.77
CA MET A 61 -23.30 -9.80 1.05
C MET A 61 -22.54 -8.53 0.66
N LEU A 62 -22.86 -7.94 -0.49
CA LEU A 62 -22.29 -6.67 -0.95
C LEU A 62 -22.61 -5.53 0.03
N ASN A 63 -23.87 -5.43 0.48
CA ASN A 63 -24.27 -4.40 1.43
C ASN A 63 -23.64 -4.61 2.82
N MET A 64 -23.42 -5.86 3.24
CA MET A 64 -22.64 -6.16 4.44
C MET A 64 -21.19 -5.68 4.28
N ALA A 65 -20.56 -5.92 3.13
CA ALA A 65 -19.20 -5.45 2.82
C ALA A 65 -19.12 -3.91 2.82
N ASN A 66 -20.09 -3.22 2.21
CA ASN A 66 -20.22 -1.76 2.27
C ASN A 66 -20.34 -1.28 3.72
N THR A 67 -21.13 -1.97 4.55
CA THR A 67 -21.28 -1.63 5.97
C THR A 67 -19.96 -1.80 6.74
N LEU A 68 -19.21 -2.88 6.48
CA LEU A 68 -17.89 -3.10 7.07
C LEU A 68 -16.89 -2.03 6.64
N TYR A 69 -16.93 -1.60 5.37
CA TYR A 69 -16.13 -0.49 4.88
C TYR A 69 -16.41 0.81 5.64
N GLN A 70 -17.68 1.16 5.86
CA GLN A 70 -18.06 2.36 6.63
C GLN A 70 -17.63 2.28 8.10
N LEU A 71 -17.52 1.07 8.66
CA LEU A 71 -16.98 0.82 10.00
C LEU A 71 -15.44 0.85 10.05
N ASN A 72 -14.76 1.17 8.93
CA ASN A 72 -13.31 1.07 8.77
C ASN A 72 -12.76 -0.34 9.07
N ASP A 73 -13.60 -1.35 8.90
CA ASP A 73 -13.22 -2.75 9.02
C ASP A 73 -12.68 -3.26 7.68
N THR A 74 -11.55 -2.67 7.27
CA THR A 74 -10.91 -2.88 5.96
C THR A 74 -10.73 -4.37 5.65
N THR A 75 -10.24 -5.09 6.65
CA THR A 75 -9.93 -6.51 6.66
C THR A 75 -11.17 -7.36 6.29
N ARG A 76 -12.27 -7.30 7.07
CA ARG A 76 -13.48 -8.05 6.73
C ARG A 76 -14.21 -7.51 5.51
N ALA A 77 -14.10 -6.22 5.22
CA ALA A 77 -14.67 -5.64 4.01
C ALA A 77 -14.05 -6.28 2.76
N ILE A 78 -12.71 -6.39 2.71
CA ILE A 78 -12.00 -7.05 1.60
C ILE A 78 -12.44 -8.50 1.47
N GLU A 79 -12.46 -9.28 2.57
CA GLU A 79 -12.91 -10.68 2.53
C GLU A 79 -14.31 -10.81 1.94
N ARG A 80 -15.24 -9.94 2.35
CA ARG A 80 -16.64 -9.99 1.89
C ARG A 80 -16.78 -9.54 0.45
N TYR A 81 -16.08 -8.49 0.00
CA TYR A 81 -16.09 -8.14 -1.42
C TYR A 81 -15.44 -9.23 -2.28
N ALA A 82 -14.32 -9.81 -1.84
CA ALA A 82 -13.63 -10.87 -2.57
C ALA A 82 -14.49 -12.14 -2.70
N SER A 83 -15.30 -12.46 -1.69
CA SER A 83 -16.24 -13.59 -1.76
C SER A 83 -17.29 -13.47 -2.87
N LEU A 84 -17.52 -12.26 -3.39
CA LEU A 84 -18.43 -12.02 -4.50
C LEU A 84 -17.78 -12.26 -5.87
N TYR A 85 -16.49 -12.63 -5.96
CA TYR A 85 -15.81 -12.80 -7.24
C TYR A 85 -16.46 -13.84 -8.16
N ASP A 86 -17.06 -14.89 -7.59
CA ASP A 86 -17.66 -15.99 -8.36
C ASP A 86 -19.19 -15.92 -8.47
N THR A 87 -19.83 -14.85 -7.97
CA THR A 87 -21.30 -14.73 -8.10
C THR A 87 -21.70 -14.64 -9.58
N PRO A 88 -22.80 -15.27 -10.02
CA PRO A 88 -23.26 -15.15 -11.41
C PRO A 88 -23.71 -13.74 -11.78
N ASP A 89 -24.08 -12.91 -10.79
CA ASP A 89 -24.52 -11.53 -10.99
C ASP A 89 -23.33 -10.62 -11.35
N LYS A 90 -23.22 -10.29 -12.64
CA LYS A 90 -22.13 -9.44 -13.16
C LYS A 90 -22.15 -8.03 -12.60
N THR A 91 -23.34 -7.48 -12.33
CA THR A 91 -23.49 -6.14 -11.78
C THR A 91 -22.93 -6.12 -10.35
N VAL A 92 -23.30 -7.11 -9.53
CA VAL A 92 -22.75 -7.23 -8.17
C VAL A 92 -21.25 -7.46 -8.19
N ARG A 93 -20.71 -8.31 -9.09
CA ARG A 93 -19.26 -8.46 -9.26
C ARG A 93 -18.57 -7.15 -9.60
N SER A 94 -19.13 -6.40 -10.53
CA SER A 94 -18.59 -5.10 -10.93
C SER A 94 -18.52 -4.14 -9.75
N VAL A 95 -19.62 -4.00 -9.00
CA VAL A 95 -19.65 -3.13 -7.83
C VAL A 95 -18.70 -3.62 -6.74
N ALA A 96 -18.60 -4.92 -6.49
CA ALA A 96 -17.64 -5.47 -5.52
C ALA A 96 -16.18 -5.17 -5.91
N ASN A 97 -15.82 -5.36 -7.18
CA ASN A 97 -14.49 -5.01 -7.70
C ASN A 97 -14.23 -3.51 -7.64
N GLN A 98 -15.22 -2.67 -7.95
CA GLN A 98 -15.10 -1.23 -7.77
C GLN A 98 -14.81 -0.87 -6.31
N GLN A 99 -15.54 -1.45 -5.35
CA GLN A 99 -15.32 -1.18 -3.93
C GLN A 99 -13.96 -1.70 -3.45
N LEU A 100 -13.49 -2.85 -3.93
CA LEU A 100 -12.11 -3.29 -3.69
C LEU A 100 -11.10 -2.24 -4.20
N GLY A 101 -11.29 -1.70 -5.41
CA GLY A 101 -10.46 -0.61 -5.90
C GLY A 101 -10.46 0.61 -4.98
N VAL A 102 -11.62 1.00 -4.44
CA VAL A 102 -11.72 2.10 -3.46
C VAL A 102 -10.97 1.77 -2.18
N VAL A 103 -11.09 0.56 -1.65
CA VAL A 103 -10.39 0.12 -0.44
C VAL A 103 -8.88 0.12 -0.65
N TYR A 104 -8.39 -0.48 -1.74
CA TYR A 104 -6.96 -0.55 -2.04
C TYR A 104 -6.35 0.84 -2.24
N ASN A 105 -7.08 1.75 -2.90
CA ASN A 105 -6.60 3.11 -3.11
C ASN A 105 -6.59 3.92 -1.81
N LYS A 106 -7.71 3.96 -1.09
CA LYS A 106 -7.92 4.89 0.03
C LYS A 106 -7.40 4.37 1.37
N MET A 107 -7.58 3.09 1.64
CA MET A 107 -7.29 2.50 2.96
C MET A 107 -5.91 1.84 2.99
N LEU A 108 -5.50 1.22 1.88
CA LEU A 108 -4.21 0.51 1.81
C LEU A 108 -3.11 1.30 1.09
N GLN A 109 -3.45 2.42 0.46
CA GLN A 109 -2.51 3.24 -0.33
C GLN A 109 -1.76 2.42 -1.39
N LYS A 110 -2.48 1.52 -2.06
CA LYS A 110 -2.00 0.66 -3.15
C LYS A 110 -2.72 1.02 -4.47
N PRO A 111 -2.39 2.18 -5.08
CA PRO A 111 -3.11 2.68 -6.24
C PRO A 111 -2.98 1.80 -7.49
N GLU A 112 -1.87 1.08 -7.67
CA GLU A 112 -1.67 0.16 -8.80
C GLU A 112 -2.64 -1.03 -8.71
N MET A 113 -2.79 -1.61 -7.51
CA MET A 113 -3.77 -2.68 -7.26
C MET A 113 -5.20 -2.17 -7.46
N ALA A 114 -5.48 -0.94 -7.01
CA ALA A 114 -6.79 -0.33 -7.19
C ALA A 114 -7.16 -0.16 -8.66
N LEU A 115 -6.21 0.20 -9.53
CA LEU A 115 -6.43 0.28 -10.98
C LEU A 115 -6.85 -1.07 -11.58
N GLU A 116 -6.20 -2.17 -11.18
CA GLU A 116 -6.57 -3.50 -11.68
C GLU A 116 -7.98 -3.91 -11.22
N TYR A 117 -8.37 -3.57 -9.98
CA TYR A 117 -9.74 -3.79 -9.51
C TYR A 117 -10.77 -2.95 -10.27
N PHE A 118 -10.52 -1.65 -10.50
CA PHE A 118 -11.45 -0.83 -11.30
C PHE A 118 -11.55 -1.33 -12.74
N LYS A 119 -10.45 -1.78 -13.33
CA LYS A 119 -10.44 -2.40 -14.66
C LYS A 119 -11.23 -3.71 -14.67
N GLN A 120 -11.11 -4.54 -13.63
CA GLN A 120 -11.90 -5.76 -13.50
C GLN A 120 -13.39 -5.45 -13.36
N ALA A 121 -13.76 -4.43 -12.59
CA ALA A 121 -15.15 -3.96 -12.48
C ALA A 121 -15.75 -3.59 -13.85
N LEU A 122 -14.97 -2.89 -14.69
CA LEU A 122 -15.37 -2.52 -16.05
C LEU A 122 -15.44 -3.70 -17.03
N LYS A 123 -14.69 -4.78 -16.78
CA LYS A 123 -14.83 -6.03 -17.56
C LYS A 123 -16.12 -6.77 -17.21
N ASP A 124 -16.50 -6.77 -15.93
CA ASP A 124 -17.73 -7.40 -15.46
C ASP A 124 -18.97 -6.61 -15.92
N ASP A 125 -18.93 -5.28 -15.80
CA ASP A 125 -19.96 -4.37 -16.28
C ASP A 125 -19.34 -3.09 -16.88
N PRO A 126 -19.28 -2.98 -18.22
CA PRO A 126 -18.78 -1.79 -18.91
C PRO A 126 -19.63 -0.52 -18.68
N THR A 127 -20.85 -0.64 -18.14
CA THR A 127 -21.75 0.50 -17.87
C THR A 127 -21.60 1.06 -16.46
N ASN A 128 -20.72 0.50 -15.64
CA ASN A 128 -20.41 1.03 -14.31
C ASN A 128 -19.61 2.34 -14.42
N GLU A 129 -20.32 3.46 -14.44
CA GLU A 129 -19.73 4.79 -14.54
C GLU A 129 -18.89 5.19 -13.32
N ASP A 130 -19.22 4.71 -12.13
CA ASP A 130 -18.43 4.97 -10.93
C ASP A 130 -17.05 4.31 -11.03
N ALA A 131 -16.99 3.06 -11.51
CA ALA A 131 -15.74 2.36 -11.77
C ALA A 131 -14.93 3.05 -12.88
N ARG A 132 -15.60 3.51 -13.94
CA ARG A 132 -14.97 4.26 -15.05
C ARG A 132 -14.33 5.54 -14.55
N TYR A 133 -15.08 6.34 -13.78
CA TYR A 133 -14.60 7.58 -13.21
C TYR A 133 -13.39 7.34 -12.29
N ASN A 134 -13.49 6.37 -11.38
CA ASN A 134 -12.40 6.03 -10.46
C ASN A 134 -11.14 5.54 -11.20
N TYR A 135 -11.31 4.71 -12.23
CA TYR A 135 -10.20 4.23 -13.06
C TYR A 135 -9.47 5.38 -13.76
N GLU A 136 -10.20 6.24 -14.49
CA GLU A 136 -9.60 7.33 -15.25
C GLU A 136 -8.94 8.37 -14.34
N LEU A 137 -9.58 8.70 -13.21
CA LEU A 137 -9.01 9.62 -12.23
C LEU A 137 -7.70 9.08 -11.67
N LEU A 138 -7.69 7.82 -11.23
CA LEU A 138 -6.50 7.22 -10.63
C LEU A 138 -5.37 7.02 -11.64
N LYS A 139 -5.71 6.59 -12.86
CA LYS A 139 -4.76 6.42 -13.96
C LYS A 139 -4.09 7.74 -14.31
N LYS A 140 -4.86 8.83 -14.36
CA LYS A 140 -4.31 10.16 -14.59
C LYS A 140 -3.38 10.57 -13.45
N ALA A 141 -3.81 10.39 -12.20
CA ALA A 141 -2.99 10.75 -11.04
C ALA A 141 -1.64 10.02 -11.01
N LEU A 142 -1.62 8.71 -11.32
CA LEU A 142 -0.37 7.95 -11.40
C LEU A 142 0.53 8.44 -12.55
N LYS A 143 -0.04 8.70 -13.72
CA LYS A 143 0.72 9.23 -14.86
C LYS A 143 1.31 10.61 -14.57
N ASP A 144 0.56 11.47 -13.89
CA ASP A 144 1.04 12.80 -13.53
C ASP A 144 2.19 12.70 -12.50
N LYS A 145 2.07 11.77 -11.53
CA LYS A 145 3.13 11.47 -10.56
C LYS A 145 4.42 10.95 -11.22
N GLU A 146 4.31 10.01 -12.17
CA GLU A 146 5.47 9.48 -12.92
C GLU A 146 6.21 10.58 -13.69
N LYS A 147 5.48 11.56 -14.24
CA LYS A 147 6.09 12.71 -14.93
C LYS A 147 6.79 13.65 -13.97
N GLU A 148 6.20 13.94 -12.82
CA GLU A 148 6.82 14.78 -11.80
C GLU A 148 8.14 14.16 -11.30
N GLU A 149 8.19 12.83 -11.15
CA GLU A 149 9.41 12.10 -10.80
C GLU A 149 10.46 12.20 -11.92
N GLN A 150 10.08 12.01 -13.19
CA GLN A 150 11.01 12.18 -14.32
C GLN A 150 11.54 13.61 -14.48
N ASP A 151 10.71 14.62 -14.28
CA ASP A 151 11.12 16.03 -14.36
C ASP A 151 12.08 16.39 -13.21
N GLN A 152 11.90 15.82 -12.02
CA GLN A 152 12.83 15.97 -10.91
C GLN A 152 14.18 15.30 -11.19
N ASP A 153 14.18 14.08 -11.73
CA ASP A 153 15.40 13.37 -12.09
C ASP A 153 16.21 14.13 -13.16
N GLN A 154 15.54 14.72 -14.17
CA GLN A 154 16.20 15.57 -15.17
C GLN A 154 16.80 16.84 -14.54
N GLN A 155 16.08 17.51 -13.63
CA GLN A 155 16.62 18.69 -12.93
C GLN A 155 17.81 18.35 -12.02
N GLU A 156 17.85 17.16 -11.42
CA GLU A 156 19.01 16.71 -10.66
C GLU A 156 20.21 16.38 -11.56
N GLN A 157 19.99 15.78 -12.73
CA GLN A 157 21.05 15.54 -13.71
C GLN A 157 21.63 16.85 -14.25
N ASP A 158 20.78 17.81 -14.63
CA ASP A 158 21.23 19.12 -15.13
C ASP A 158 22.07 19.87 -14.08
N LYS A 159 21.67 19.80 -12.79
CA LYS A 159 22.46 20.40 -11.70
C LYS A 159 23.81 19.73 -11.49
N LYS A 160 23.90 18.40 -11.66
CA LYS A 160 25.18 17.67 -11.57
C LYS A 160 26.10 18.03 -12.73
N GLU A 161 25.60 18.06 -13.97
CA GLU A 161 26.39 18.50 -15.12
C GLU A 161 26.91 19.93 -14.98
N GLN A 162 26.10 20.83 -14.40
CA GLN A 162 26.49 22.20 -14.17
C GLN A 162 27.57 22.32 -13.08
N GLN A 163 27.47 21.53 -12.00
CA GLN A 163 28.54 21.45 -10.98
C GLN A 163 29.85 20.87 -11.50
N ASP A 164 29.79 19.86 -12.37
CA ASP A 164 31.00 19.27 -12.95
C ASP A 164 31.68 20.23 -13.94
N LYS A 165 30.91 21.01 -14.71
CA LYS A 165 31.46 22.08 -15.55
C LYS A 165 32.13 23.18 -14.74
N ASP A 166 31.50 23.64 -13.64
CA ASP A 166 32.09 24.66 -12.76
C ASP A 166 33.42 24.17 -12.15
N LYS A 167 33.50 22.91 -11.71
CA LYS A 167 34.75 22.32 -11.20
C LYS A 167 35.83 22.18 -12.28
N GLN A 168 35.45 21.85 -13.52
CA GLN A 168 36.39 21.78 -14.63
C GLN A 168 36.95 23.16 -14.98
N GLN A 169 36.12 24.20 -14.92
CA GLN A 169 36.51 25.58 -15.17
C GLN A 169 37.44 26.12 -14.07
N GLU A 170 37.16 25.78 -12.80
CA GLU A 170 38.03 26.16 -11.66
C GLU A 170 39.41 25.48 -11.72
N ASN A 171 39.50 24.25 -12.23
CA ASN A 171 40.77 23.57 -12.48
C ASN A 171 41.55 24.17 -13.66
N GLN A 172 40.86 24.62 -14.72
CA GLN A 172 41.51 25.28 -15.86
C GLN A 172 42.11 26.64 -15.47
N ASP A 173 41.38 27.44 -14.68
CA ASP A 173 41.86 28.74 -14.17
C ASP A 173 43.05 28.59 -13.19
N GLN A 174 43.17 27.47 -12.48
CA GLN A 174 44.36 27.17 -11.67
C GLN A 174 45.57 26.75 -12.52
N GLN A 175 45.35 26.08 -13.66
CA GLN A 175 46.43 25.68 -14.57
C GLN A 175 47.02 26.87 -15.32
N ASP A 176 46.20 27.80 -15.81
CA ASP A 176 46.67 29.01 -16.50
C ASP A 176 47.47 29.94 -15.57
N LYS A 177 47.09 30.05 -14.28
CA LYS A 177 47.87 30.80 -13.29
C LYS A 177 49.23 30.20 -12.97
N ASN A 178 49.40 28.88 -13.15
CA ASN A 178 50.68 28.21 -12.91
C ASN A 178 51.60 28.31 -14.15
N SER A 179 51.03 28.32 -15.37
CA SER A 179 51.80 28.51 -16.61
C SER A 179 52.31 29.94 -16.79
N GLU A 180 51.59 30.97 -16.32
CA GLU A 180 52.11 32.36 -16.33
C GLU A 180 53.25 32.60 -15.31
N GLN A 181 53.46 31.71 -14.33
CA GLN A 181 54.61 31.79 -13.41
C GLN A 181 55.86 31.08 -13.94
N GLU A 182 55.76 30.19 -14.94
CA GLU A 182 56.93 29.50 -15.50
C GLU A 182 57.60 30.26 -16.66
N GLU A 183 56.90 31.15 -17.38
CA GLU A 183 57.50 31.96 -18.45
C GLU A 183 58.40 33.12 -17.96
N GLN A 184 58.50 33.38 -16.65
CA GLN A 184 59.44 34.36 -16.09
C GLN A 184 60.79 33.78 -15.62
N LYS A 185 61.08 32.50 -15.87
CA LYS A 185 62.36 31.88 -15.48
C LYS A 185 63.04 31.16 -16.65
N GLN A 186 63.48 31.91 -17.66
CA GLN A 186 64.42 31.37 -18.64
C GLN A 186 65.51 32.37 -19.00
N ASP A 187 66.50 32.51 -18.12
CA ASP A 187 67.83 33.01 -18.50
C ASP A 187 68.88 32.56 -17.46
N GLN A 188 69.52 31.41 -17.70
CA GLN A 188 70.97 31.14 -17.54
C GLN A 188 71.30 29.64 -17.64
N PRO A 189 72.41 29.25 -18.32
CA PRO A 189 72.92 27.89 -18.30
C PRO A 189 74.04 27.73 -17.25
N SER A 190 74.12 26.57 -16.60
CA SER A 190 75.40 25.97 -16.15
C SER A 190 75.23 24.54 -15.61
N ASP A 191 76.27 23.76 -15.88
CA ASP A 191 76.48 22.34 -15.67
C ASP A 191 76.76 21.88 -14.22
N GLU A 192 76.55 20.57 -14.04
CA GLU A 192 77.19 19.59 -13.16
C GLU A 192 76.86 19.44 -11.64
N LYS A 193 76.26 18.25 -11.36
CA LYS A 193 76.64 17.17 -10.41
C LYS A 193 75.98 17.02 -9.02
N LYS A 194 75.28 15.86 -8.92
CA LYS A 194 75.12 14.88 -7.79
C LYS A 194 74.33 15.37 -6.56
N GLN A 195 73.48 14.60 -5.86
CA GLN A 195 73.38 13.14 -5.64
C GLN A 195 72.01 12.80 -4.97
N ASP A 196 71.48 11.59 -5.22
CA ASP A 196 70.59 10.73 -4.38
C ASP A 196 69.27 11.33 -3.81
N GLN A 197 68.11 10.67 -3.74
CA GLN A 197 67.76 9.24 -3.63
C GLN A 197 66.21 9.10 -3.78
N GLU A 198 65.77 7.97 -4.33
CA GLU A 198 64.54 7.17 -4.00
C GLU A 198 63.16 7.86 -3.83
N GLY A 199 62.08 7.45 -4.51
CA GLY A 199 61.90 6.33 -5.42
C GLY A 199 60.43 6.06 -5.82
N LYS A 200 60.32 5.14 -6.78
CA LYS A 200 59.21 4.23 -7.11
C LYS A 200 57.93 4.78 -7.76
N GLU A 201 57.99 4.77 -9.09
CA GLU A 201 57.08 4.04 -10.01
C GLU A 201 56.49 2.76 -9.35
N GLY A 202 55.28 2.30 -9.62
CA GLY A 202 54.29 2.56 -10.66
C GLY A 202 53.28 1.40 -10.64
N GLU A 203 52.44 1.38 -11.66
CA GLU A 203 51.57 0.30 -12.15
C GLU A 203 50.05 0.51 -12.03
N GLU A 204 49.49 0.39 -13.24
CA GLU A 204 48.16 0.62 -13.74
C GLU A 204 47.23 -0.58 -13.54
N ASN A 205 45.94 -0.29 -13.65
CA ASN A 205 44.87 -1.03 -14.33
C ASN A 205 44.67 -2.53 -14.06
N GLN A 206 43.44 -2.85 -13.64
CA GLN A 206 42.63 -3.87 -14.32
C GLN A 206 41.14 -3.56 -14.16
N GLU A 207 40.51 -3.26 -15.30
CA GLU A 207 39.07 -3.39 -15.57
C GLU A 207 38.69 -4.88 -15.78
N GLU A 208 37.37 -5.11 -15.94
CA GLU A 208 36.64 -6.33 -16.29
C GLU A 208 36.18 -7.19 -15.10
N GLU A 209 34.95 -7.72 -15.03
CA GLU A 209 33.82 -7.73 -15.96
C GLU A 209 32.52 -8.04 -15.20
N SER A 210 31.40 -7.70 -15.82
CA SER A 210 30.03 -7.92 -15.36
C SER A 210 29.47 -9.29 -15.78
N LYS A 211 28.28 -9.59 -15.24
CA LYS A 211 27.29 -10.64 -15.63
C LYS A 211 27.57 -12.00 -14.97
N ASP A 212 26.59 -12.77 -14.52
CA ASP A 212 25.25 -13.00 -15.03
C ASP A 212 24.49 -13.86 -13.99
N GLN A 213 23.18 -13.65 -13.78
CA GLN A 213 22.14 -14.67 -14.01
C GLN A 213 20.78 -14.35 -13.38
N GLU A 214 19.83 -14.35 -14.30
CA GLU A 214 18.40 -14.37 -14.21
C GLU A 214 17.80 -15.64 -13.55
N GLN A 215 16.56 -15.44 -13.08
CA GLN A 215 15.41 -16.35 -13.15
C GLN A 215 15.42 -17.67 -12.35
N GLN A 216 14.52 -17.73 -11.37
CA GLN A 216 13.57 -18.85 -11.31
C GLN A 216 12.20 -18.40 -10.80
N LYS A 217 11.18 -18.72 -11.61
CA LYS A 217 9.74 -18.69 -11.28
C LYS A 217 9.44 -19.80 -10.28
N ASP A 218 8.47 -19.58 -9.38
CA ASP A 218 7.29 -20.44 -9.22
C ASP A 218 6.37 -19.90 -8.11
N ASP A 219 5.08 -19.79 -8.46
CA ASP A 219 3.91 -19.75 -7.57
C ASP A 219 3.53 -21.22 -7.26
N PRO A 220 3.04 -21.57 -6.05
CA PRO A 220 1.61 -21.48 -5.78
C PRO A 220 1.25 -21.04 -4.35
N SER A 221 0.36 -20.05 -4.25
CA SER A 221 -0.86 -20.03 -3.41
C SER A 221 -0.82 -20.71 -2.02
N LYS A 222 -1.01 -19.90 -0.96
CA LYS A 222 -2.01 -20.12 0.13
C LYS A 222 -2.02 -18.95 1.13
N ASP A 223 -3.10 -18.18 1.06
CA ASP A 223 -3.61 -17.26 2.08
C ASP A 223 -4.16 -18.03 3.30
N PRO A 224 -4.69 -17.37 4.35
CA PRO A 224 -4.29 -16.11 4.97
C PRO A 224 -4.27 -16.25 6.51
N LYS A 225 -3.80 -15.22 7.24
CA LYS A 225 -4.58 -14.72 8.38
C LYS A 225 -4.16 -13.32 8.82
N GLU A 226 -5.16 -12.45 8.68
CA GLU A 226 -5.34 -11.11 9.20
C GLU A 226 -4.96 -10.97 10.67
N GLN A 227 -4.58 -9.75 11.07
CA GLN A 227 -5.25 -9.13 12.21
C GLN A 227 -5.15 -7.61 12.21
N LYS A 228 -6.32 -7.01 12.45
CA LYS A 228 -6.64 -5.60 12.65
C LYS A 228 -6.01 -5.05 13.92
N LYS A 229 -5.90 -3.72 13.99
CA LYS A 229 -6.10 -3.01 15.25
C LYS A 229 -7.02 -1.79 15.08
N GLN A 230 -8.01 -1.74 15.98
CA GLN A 230 -8.73 -0.56 16.39
C GLN A 230 -7.85 0.22 17.38
N GLU A 231 -7.91 1.55 17.33
CA GLU A 231 -7.54 2.42 18.45
C GLU A 231 -8.65 2.40 19.53
N PRO A 232 -8.27 2.58 20.80
CA PRO A 232 -8.97 3.57 21.61
C PRO A 232 -8.03 4.51 22.38
N LYS A 233 -8.66 5.62 22.78
CA LYS A 233 -8.20 6.80 23.50
C LYS A 233 -7.30 6.58 24.73
N ASP A 234 -6.51 7.64 24.96
CA ASP A 234 -5.69 8.01 26.11
C ASP A 234 -6.19 7.51 27.48
N GLY A 235 -5.29 6.84 28.18
CA GLY A 235 -5.27 6.61 29.63
C GLY A 235 -3.82 6.46 30.10
N GLU A 236 -3.51 7.05 31.24
CA GLU A 236 -2.20 7.05 31.93
C GLU A 236 -1.57 5.65 32.09
N PRO A 237 -0.23 5.57 32.27
CA PRO A 237 0.52 4.31 32.19
C PRO A 237 0.29 3.45 33.45
N ASP A 238 -0.09 2.19 33.26
CA ASP A 238 -0.11 1.18 34.32
C ASP A 238 0.97 0.12 34.03
N GLU A 239 1.78 -0.14 35.05
CA GLU A 239 2.96 -1.00 35.05
C GLU A 239 2.53 -2.47 35.04
N ASN A 240 2.58 -3.17 33.90
CA ASN A 240 2.67 -4.66 33.81
C ASN A 240 2.74 -5.17 32.36
N ASP A 241 3.72 -4.74 31.56
CA ASP A 241 3.80 -5.08 30.11
C ASP A 241 5.07 -5.83 29.66
N ASP A 242 5.80 -6.45 30.60
CA ASP A 242 7.00 -7.26 30.26
C ASP A 242 6.70 -8.74 29.96
N GLN A 243 5.49 -9.23 30.21
CA GLN A 243 5.10 -10.62 29.89
C GLN A 243 4.33 -10.78 28.57
N GLN A 244 3.79 -9.71 27.98
CA GLN A 244 3.10 -9.79 26.67
C GLN A 244 4.04 -9.65 25.46
N ASN A 245 5.26 -9.14 25.66
CA ASN A 245 6.25 -8.97 24.59
C ASN A 245 6.96 -10.28 24.21
N GLU A 246 7.17 -11.21 25.14
CA GLU A 246 7.77 -12.51 24.81
C GLU A 246 6.82 -13.42 24.02
N ASP A 247 5.51 -13.40 24.31
CA ASP A 247 4.53 -14.21 23.60
C ASP A 247 4.27 -13.73 22.17
N GLN A 248 4.35 -12.41 21.91
CA GLN A 248 4.30 -11.89 20.54
C GLN A 248 5.58 -12.18 19.76
N GLN A 249 6.76 -12.09 20.39
CA GLN A 249 8.02 -12.44 19.73
C GLN A 249 8.13 -13.95 19.44
N ASN A 250 7.67 -14.81 20.35
CA ASN A 250 7.62 -16.26 20.14
C ASN A 250 6.57 -16.64 19.07
N SER A 251 5.43 -15.96 19.03
CA SER A 251 4.41 -16.15 17.98
C SER A 251 4.92 -15.79 16.58
N VAL A 252 5.72 -14.73 16.46
CA VAL A 252 6.29 -14.30 15.17
C VAL A 252 7.41 -15.23 14.76
N ALA A 253 8.27 -15.67 15.68
CA ALA A 253 9.34 -16.64 15.41
C ALA A 253 8.80 -18.02 14.98
N GLU A 254 7.70 -18.49 15.58
CA GLU A 254 7.02 -19.72 15.14
C GLU A 254 6.36 -19.57 13.77
N LYS A 255 5.66 -18.44 13.51
CA LYS A 255 5.07 -18.13 12.20
C LYS A 255 6.12 -18.02 11.09
N LEU A 256 7.34 -17.60 11.41
CA LEU A 256 8.47 -17.52 10.47
C LEU A 256 9.03 -18.90 10.10
N LYS A 257 9.04 -19.86 11.05
CA LYS A 257 9.41 -21.25 10.78
C LYS A 257 8.39 -21.96 9.88
N ASP A 258 7.10 -21.66 10.07
CA ASP A 258 6.01 -22.23 9.26
C ASP A 258 6.01 -21.76 7.80
N MET A 259 6.54 -20.56 7.52
CA MET A 259 6.58 -19.99 6.17
C MET A 259 7.84 -20.34 5.35
N LYS A 260 8.80 -21.11 5.89
CA LYS A 260 10.09 -21.42 5.22
C LYS A 260 10.81 -20.19 4.65
N ILE A 261 10.67 -19.04 5.30
CA ILE A 261 11.32 -17.78 4.90
C ILE A 261 12.73 -17.78 5.50
N SER A 262 13.76 -17.46 4.70
CA SER A 262 15.13 -17.33 5.23
C SER A 262 15.20 -16.20 6.25
N GLU A 263 16.07 -16.34 7.25
CA GLU A 263 16.21 -15.34 8.33
C GLU A 263 16.49 -13.94 7.78
N GLU A 264 17.23 -13.84 6.66
CA GLU A 264 17.48 -12.59 5.95
C GLU A 264 16.22 -11.96 5.36
N LYS A 265 15.34 -12.76 4.76
CA LYS A 265 14.08 -12.28 4.18
C LYS A 265 13.09 -11.84 5.26
N ALA A 266 13.12 -12.48 6.43
CA ALA A 266 12.36 -12.03 7.60
C ALA A 266 12.86 -10.67 8.12
N ARG A 267 14.18 -10.48 8.21
CA ARG A 267 14.81 -9.20 8.60
C ARG A 267 14.45 -8.08 7.63
N MET A 268 14.47 -8.37 6.32
CA MET A 268 14.11 -7.40 5.28
C MET A 268 12.65 -6.94 5.39
N ILE A 269 11.72 -7.85 5.69
CA ILE A 269 10.30 -7.51 5.90
C ILE A 269 10.12 -6.63 7.15
N LEU A 270 10.81 -6.99 8.25
CA LEU A 270 10.76 -6.20 9.49
C LEU A 270 11.34 -4.80 9.31
N GLU A 271 12.44 -4.68 8.56
CA GLU A 271 13.07 -3.39 8.25
C GLU A 271 12.18 -2.53 7.34
N ALA A 272 11.54 -3.14 6.35
CA ALA A 272 10.56 -2.45 5.50
C ALA A 272 9.35 -1.92 6.29
N MET A 273 8.84 -2.70 7.26
CA MET A 273 7.76 -2.24 8.14
C MET A 273 8.20 -1.06 9.02
N LYS A 274 9.38 -1.17 9.65
CA LYS A 274 9.94 -0.13 10.53
C LYS A 274 10.17 1.20 9.78
N ASN A 275 10.68 1.13 8.55
CA ASN A 275 10.88 2.33 7.73
C ASN A 275 9.56 3.00 7.34
N ASN A 276 8.53 2.20 7.05
CA ASN A 276 7.20 2.72 6.72
C ASN A 276 6.56 3.44 7.92
N GLU A 277 6.73 2.89 9.12
CA GLU A 277 6.28 3.49 10.37
C GLU A 277 7.02 4.81 10.68
N ILE A 278 8.34 4.87 10.45
CA ILE A 278 9.13 6.10 10.61
C ILE A 278 8.66 7.19 9.64
N GLN A 279 8.36 6.85 8.39
CA GLN A 279 7.82 7.82 7.42
C GLN A 279 6.44 8.34 7.85
N TYR A 280 5.56 7.46 8.35
CA TYR A 280 4.27 7.84 8.90
C TYR A 280 4.40 8.87 10.04
N PHE A 281 5.33 8.65 10.98
CA PHE A 281 5.58 9.59 12.07
C PHE A 281 6.22 10.91 11.61
N GLN A 282 7.03 10.91 10.55
CA GLN A 282 7.59 12.15 10.00
C GLN A 282 6.55 13.00 9.28
N GLN A 283 5.62 12.38 8.55
CA GLN A 283 4.54 13.09 7.85
C GLN A 283 3.51 13.66 8.82
N ASN A 284 3.27 12.99 9.95
CA ASN A 284 2.34 13.43 10.98
C ASN A 284 2.92 14.43 12.00
N LYS A 285 4.15 14.93 11.81
CA LYS A 285 4.64 16.08 12.57
C LYS A 285 3.79 17.31 12.22
N ARG A 286 2.80 17.57 13.06
CA ARG A 286 1.85 18.69 12.95
C ARG A 286 2.60 19.98 12.65
N LYS A 287 2.32 20.60 11.50
CA LYS A 287 2.73 21.99 11.24
C LYS A 287 2.07 22.86 12.32
N PRO A 288 2.81 23.74 13.02
CA PRO A 288 2.23 24.60 14.05
C PRO A 288 1.10 25.43 13.44
N THR A 289 -0.12 25.24 13.93
CA THR A 289 -1.35 25.80 13.34
C THR A 289 -1.55 27.30 13.61
N LYS A 290 -0.58 27.98 14.23
CA LYS A 290 -0.55 29.44 14.34
C LYS A 290 0.88 29.98 14.21
N LYS A 291 1.06 31.01 13.38
CA LYS A 291 2.28 31.81 13.39
C LYS A 291 2.44 32.43 14.78
N ARG A 292 3.65 32.34 15.34
CA ARG A 292 4.02 32.95 16.63
C ARG A 292 3.73 34.46 16.56
N ASP A 293 2.94 34.96 17.48
CA ASP A 293 2.58 36.38 17.56
C ASP A 293 3.80 37.16 18.08
N THR A 294 4.43 37.96 17.21
CA THR A 294 5.64 38.72 17.52
C THR A 294 5.39 39.89 18.48
N SER A 295 4.13 40.14 18.88
CA SER A 295 3.78 41.18 19.83
C SER A 295 3.83 40.74 21.30
N LYS A 296 4.11 39.47 21.59
CA LYS A 296 4.18 38.95 22.96
C LYS A 296 5.60 38.52 23.35
N PRO A 297 6.06 38.84 24.58
CA PRO A 297 7.33 38.34 25.09
C PRO A 297 7.34 36.81 25.18
N ASP A 298 8.49 36.22 24.88
CA ASP A 298 8.66 34.77 24.68
C ASP A 298 9.02 34.03 25.99
N TRP A 299 8.40 34.46 27.10
CA TRP A 299 8.60 33.90 28.44
C TRP A 299 7.26 33.71 29.16
#